data_AF-A0A024RUP7-F1
#
_entry.id   AF-A0A024RUP7-F1
#
_cell.length_a   1.000
_cell.length_b   1.000
_cell.length_c   1.000
_cell.angle_alpha   90.00
_cell.angle_beta   90.00
_cell.angle_gamma   90.00
#
_symmetry.space_group_name_H-M   'P 1'
#
loop_
_entity.id
_entity.type
_entity.pdbx_description
1 polymer ?
#
loop_
_entity_poly.entity_id
_entity_poly.type
_entity_poly.pdbx_seq_one_letter_code
_entity_poly.pdbx_strand_id
1 'polypeptide(L)'
;MPNYVPITPKPAQDSHDAASAPSEAVENNKRRRISVSVACNACRRKKTRCDGKRPVCSACEHTPNSCTYRDDSGLSEESQSLLQEIFRTLNALPDDQILERVRSLKREVDPLAILARLRGEGVT
;
A
#
# COMPACT_ATOMS: atom_id res chain seq x y z
N MET A 1 -16.25 34.24 28.05
CA MET A 1 -15.57 33.10 27.39
C MET A 1 -16.22 32.89 26.04
N PRO A 2 -15.51 33.04 24.90
CA PRO A 2 -16.15 32.84 23.60
C PRO A 2 -16.54 31.38 23.44
N ASN A 3 -17.82 31.16 23.16
CA ASN A 3 -18.44 29.84 23.04
C ASN A 3 -18.07 29.25 21.66
N TYR A 4 -17.17 28.26 21.64
CA TYR A 4 -16.75 27.61 20.41
C TYR A 4 -17.73 26.48 20.03
N VAL A 5 -18.21 26.52 18.80
CA VAL A 5 -19.10 25.48 18.24
C VAL A 5 -18.23 24.33 17.70
N PRO A 6 -18.47 23.07 18.10
CA PRO A 6 -17.70 21.93 17.64
C PRO A 6 -17.95 21.65 16.16
N ILE A 7 -16.87 21.44 15.40
CA ILE A 7 -16.93 21.15 13.96
C ILE A 7 -17.30 19.68 13.78
N THR A 8 -18.52 19.39 13.34
CA THR A 8 -18.94 18.03 12.99
C THR A 8 -18.81 17.79 11.47
N PRO A 9 -18.50 16.56 11.03
CA PRO A 9 -18.45 16.22 9.61
C PRO A 9 -19.83 16.39 8.96
N LYS A 10 -19.86 16.96 7.76
CA LYS A 10 -21.11 17.14 7.00
C LYS A 10 -21.74 15.76 6.70
N PRO A 11 -23.03 15.54 6.98
CA PRO A 11 -23.69 14.27 6.66
C PRO A 11 -23.68 14.02 5.15
N ALA A 12 -23.44 12.77 4.76
CA ALA A 12 -23.45 12.34 3.37
C ALA A 12 -24.86 12.52 2.79
N GLN A 13 -25.00 13.27 1.71
CA GLN A 13 -26.26 13.44 1.01
C GLN A 13 -26.30 12.42 -0.14
N ASP A 14 -27.15 11.40 0.00
CA ASP A 14 -27.53 10.51 -1.10
C ASP A 14 -28.34 11.29 -2.14
N SER A 15 -27.83 11.31 -3.37
CA SER A 15 -28.42 12.02 -4.51
C SER A 15 -29.48 11.16 -5.19
N HIS A 16 -30.75 11.57 -5.07
CA HIS A 16 -31.83 11.11 -5.94
C HIS A 16 -32.20 12.21 -6.96
N ASP A 17 -32.13 11.84 -8.23
CA ASP A 17 -32.54 12.61 -9.41
C ASP A 17 -34.04 12.97 -9.42
N ALA A 18 -34.35 14.22 -9.76
CA ALA A 18 -35.61 14.62 -10.39
C ALA A 18 -35.43 15.95 -11.14
N ALA A 19 -35.84 15.96 -12.40
CA ALA A 19 -35.62 17.00 -13.41
C ALA A 19 -36.56 18.22 -13.28
N SER A 20 -36.06 19.42 -13.65
CA SER A 20 -36.73 20.43 -14.50
C SER A 20 -35.82 21.65 -14.76
N ALA A 21 -35.90 22.19 -15.98
CA ALA A 21 -34.96 23.08 -16.68
C ALA A 21 -35.02 24.59 -16.30
N PRO A 22 -34.48 25.53 -17.12
CA PRO A 22 -33.07 25.86 -17.37
C PRO A 22 -32.73 27.31 -16.93
N SER A 23 -31.52 27.54 -16.42
CA SER A 23 -31.01 28.92 -16.26
C SER A 23 -29.49 28.95 -16.37
N GLU A 24 -29.05 30.03 -16.99
CA GLU A 24 -27.84 30.14 -17.78
C GLU A 24 -26.54 30.14 -16.98
N ALA A 25 -25.53 29.52 -17.59
CA ALA A 25 -24.11 29.90 -17.56
C ALA A 25 -23.60 30.66 -16.33
N VAL A 26 -23.36 29.93 -15.25
CA VAL A 26 -22.09 30.09 -14.54
C VAL A 26 -21.48 28.71 -14.45
N GLU A 27 -20.61 28.41 -15.41
CA GLU A 27 -19.68 27.29 -15.37
C GLU A 27 -18.71 27.53 -14.21
N ASN A 28 -19.23 27.37 -13.00
CA ASN A 28 -18.44 27.19 -11.82
C ASN A 28 -17.79 25.82 -12.00
N ASN A 29 -16.68 25.82 -12.74
CA ASN A 29 -15.73 24.73 -12.81
C ASN A 29 -15.10 24.59 -11.42
N LYS A 30 -15.95 24.16 -10.48
CA LYS A 30 -15.62 23.77 -9.14
C LYS A 30 -14.93 22.45 -9.37
N ARG A 31 -13.65 22.54 -9.78
CA ARG A 31 -12.78 21.43 -10.12
C ARG A 31 -13.11 20.35 -9.13
N ARG A 32 -13.81 19.31 -9.60
CA ARG A 32 -14.30 18.23 -8.74
C ARG A 32 -13.11 17.86 -7.89
N ARG A 33 -13.22 17.96 -6.56
CA ARG A 33 -12.11 17.62 -5.68
C ARG A 33 -11.83 16.14 -5.93
N ILE A 34 -10.85 15.88 -6.78
CA ILE A 34 -10.31 14.53 -6.97
C ILE A 34 -9.72 14.16 -5.61
N SER A 35 -10.48 13.41 -4.83
CA SER A 35 -10.04 12.80 -3.59
C SER A 35 -9.30 11.53 -4.00
N VAL A 36 -7.97 11.59 -3.95
CA VAL A 36 -7.14 10.40 -4.15
C VAL A 36 -7.10 9.66 -2.82
N SER A 37 -7.31 8.34 -2.83
CA SER A 37 -7.22 7.50 -1.63
C SER A 37 -5.81 7.49 -1.03
N VAL A 38 -4.77 7.56 -1.89
CA VAL A 38 -3.37 7.52 -1.50
C VAL A 38 -2.59 8.61 -2.22
N ALA A 39 -2.08 9.60 -1.47
CA ALA A 39 -1.09 10.54 -1.99
C ALA A 39 0.30 9.88 -2.09
N CYS A 40 1.09 10.29 -3.09
CA CYS A 40 2.48 9.83 -3.22
C CYS A 40 3.35 10.29 -2.04
N ASN A 41 4.52 9.65 -1.87
CA ASN A 41 5.44 9.90 -0.76
C ASN A 41 5.93 11.35 -0.72
N ALA A 42 6.22 11.94 -1.89
CA ALA A 42 6.68 13.33 -1.98
C ALA A 42 5.59 14.32 -1.50
N CYS A 43 4.34 14.16 -1.97
CA CYS A 43 3.23 15.01 -1.54
C CYS A 43 2.86 14.80 -0.08
N ARG A 44 2.94 13.56 0.45
CA ARG A 44 2.75 13.27 1.88
C ARG A 44 3.79 14.01 2.72
N ARG A 45 5.07 13.90 2.38
CA ARG A 45 6.18 14.58 3.09
C ARG A 45 6.03 16.10 3.06
N LYS A 46 5.65 16.66 1.91
CA LYS A 46 5.45 18.10 1.72
C LYS A 46 4.09 18.60 2.23
N LYS A 47 3.19 17.70 2.66
CA LYS A 47 1.79 18.00 3.05
C LYS A 47 1.04 18.80 1.97
N THR A 48 1.31 18.53 0.70
CA THR A 48 0.67 19.19 -0.45
C THR A 48 -0.41 18.31 -1.06
N ARG A 49 -1.29 18.92 -1.86
CA ARG A 49 -2.30 18.18 -2.63
C ARG A 49 -1.60 17.24 -3.62
N CYS A 50 -2.03 15.98 -3.63
CA CYS A 50 -1.68 15.00 -4.66
C CYS A 50 -2.94 14.73 -5.50
N ASP A 51 -2.76 14.65 -6.81
CA ASP A 51 -3.81 14.34 -7.79
C ASP A 51 -3.83 12.85 -8.20
N GLY A 52 -2.89 12.05 -7.72
CA GLY A 52 -2.97 10.58 -7.82
C GLY A 52 -2.58 10.01 -9.18
N LYS A 53 -2.22 10.86 -10.17
CA LYS A 53 -1.75 10.40 -11.47
C LYS A 53 -0.50 9.52 -11.31
N ARG A 54 -0.40 8.53 -12.19
CA ARG A 54 0.71 7.58 -12.29
C ARG A 54 1.26 7.65 -13.73
N PRO A 55 2.59 7.53 -13.94
CA PRO A 55 3.63 7.23 -12.96
C PRO A 55 4.04 8.41 -12.06
N VAL A 56 3.79 9.65 -12.49
CA VAL A 56 4.13 10.87 -11.75
C VAL A 56 2.84 11.69 -11.55
N CYS A 57 2.66 12.25 -10.34
CA CYS A 57 1.53 13.13 -10.04
C CYS A 57 1.82 14.55 -10.55
N SER A 58 0.81 15.35 -10.91
CA SER A 58 1.03 16.69 -11.50
C SER A 58 1.84 17.60 -10.58
N ALA A 59 1.70 17.45 -9.26
CA ALA A 59 2.49 18.22 -8.29
C ALA A 59 3.99 17.87 -8.32
N CYS A 60 4.35 16.66 -8.74
CA CYS A 60 5.73 16.20 -8.81
C CYS A 60 6.37 16.36 -10.18
N GLU A 61 5.62 16.65 -11.26
CA GLU A 61 6.17 16.82 -12.61
C GLU A 61 7.26 17.89 -12.68
N HIS A 62 7.10 18.99 -11.95
CA HIS A 62 8.06 20.10 -11.92
C HIS A 62 9.05 20.03 -10.75
N THR A 63 9.10 18.89 -10.05
CA THR A 63 9.90 18.74 -8.83
C THR A 63 11.04 17.75 -9.07
N PRO A 64 12.28 18.04 -8.63
CA PRO A 64 13.40 17.12 -8.81
C PRO A 64 13.33 15.83 -7.93
N ASN A 65 12.34 15.72 -7.05
CA ASN A 65 12.21 14.58 -6.13
C ASN A 65 11.46 13.41 -6.79
N SER A 66 11.86 12.17 -6.48
CA SER A 66 11.20 10.96 -6.95
C SER A 66 9.72 10.90 -6.52
N CYS A 67 8.81 10.87 -7.49
CA CYS A 67 7.38 10.66 -7.25
C CYS A 67 7.07 9.18 -7.06
N THR A 68 7.36 8.64 -5.87
CA THR A 68 7.05 7.25 -5.54
C THR A 68 5.76 7.17 -4.73
N TYR A 69 4.89 6.24 -5.08
CA TYR A 69 3.80 5.84 -4.19
C TYR A 69 4.34 4.78 -3.24
N ARG A 70 3.87 4.78 -2.00
CA ARG A 70 4.09 3.62 -1.12
C ARG A 70 3.36 2.45 -1.73
N ASP A 71 4.10 1.40 -2.02
CA ASP A 71 3.53 0.08 -2.16
C ASP A 71 3.23 -0.39 -0.74
N ASP A 72 1.97 -0.30 -0.34
CA ASP A 72 1.47 -0.97 0.87
C ASP A 72 1.41 -2.50 0.67
N SER A 73 2.02 -3.03 -0.39
CA SER A 73 2.37 -4.45 -0.56
C SER A 73 3.62 -4.84 0.26
N GLY A 74 3.88 -4.12 1.35
CA GLY A 74 4.80 -4.60 2.37
C GLY A 74 4.29 -5.93 2.91
N LEU A 75 5.18 -6.91 3.01
CA LEU A 75 4.85 -8.20 3.61
C LEU A 75 4.38 -7.98 5.06
N SER A 76 3.38 -8.75 5.51
CA SER A 76 2.93 -8.76 6.92
C SER A 76 4.13 -8.96 7.84
N GLU A 77 4.08 -8.41 9.06
CA GLU A 77 5.11 -8.64 10.09
C GLU A 77 5.33 -10.15 10.32
N GLU A 78 4.26 -10.94 10.25
CA GLU A 78 4.33 -12.40 10.30
C GLU A 78 5.13 -12.98 9.14
N SER A 79 4.85 -12.55 7.91
CA SER A 79 5.59 -12.98 6.72
C SER A 79 7.06 -12.53 6.75
N GLN A 80 7.35 -11.36 7.31
CA GLN A 80 8.72 -10.88 7.50
C GLN A 80 9.48 -11.74 8.52
N SER A 81 8.85 -12.08 9.64
CA SER A 81 9.41 -13.00 10.64
C SER A 81 9.70 -14.37 10.03
N LEU A 82 8.75 -14.90 9.24
CA LEU A 82 8.88 -16.19 8.59
C LEU A 82 10.06 -16.25 7.61
N LEU A 83 10.22 -15.22 6.78
CA LEU A 83 11.36 -15.11 5.87
C LEU A 83 12.68 -15.00 6.64
N GLN A 84 12.73 -14.24 7.74
CA GLN A 84 13.91 -14.16 8.59
C GLN A 84 14.27 -15.52 9.21
N GLU A 85 13.27 -16.30 9.63
CA GLU A 85 13.48 -17.65 10.15
C GLU A 85 14.07 -18.57 9.08
N ILE A 86 13.51 -18.56 7.85
CA ILE A 86 14.01 -19.36 6.72
C ILE A 86 15.49 -19.05 6.45
N PHE A 87 15.84 -17.77 6.35
CA PHE A 87 17.22 -17.35 6.10
C PHE A 87 18.17 -17.75 7.22
N ARG A 88 17.74 -17.63 8.49
CA ARG A 88 18.55 -18.06 9.63
C ARG A 88 18.83 -19.56 9.58
N THR A 89 17.82 -20.37 9.29
CA THR A 89 17.99 -21.82 9.20
C THR A 89 18.94 -22.18 8.05
N LEU A 90 18.72 -21.65 6.84
CA LEU A 90 19.58 -21.90 5.69
C LEU A 90 21.05 -21.53 5.95
N ASN A 91 21.31 -20.41 6.63
CA ASN A 91 22.66 -19.97 6.96
C ASN A 91 23.33 -20.79 8.08
N ALA A 92 22.55 -21.56 8.86
CA ALA A 92 23.06 -22.41 9.93
C ALA A 92 23.33 -23.85 9.46
N LEU A 93 23.00 -24.20 8.22
CA LEU A 93 23.34 -25.50 7.64
C LEU A 93 24.84 -25.59 7.35
N PRO A 94 25.49 -26.71 7.66
CA PRO A 94 26.85 -26.96 7.22
C PRO A 94 26.90 -27.25 5.71
N ASP A 95 28.04 -26.93 5.09
CA ASP A 95 28.20 -26.94 3.62
C ASP A 95 27.90 -28.30 2.97
N ASP A 96 28.18 -29.40 3.67
CA ASP A 96 27.94 -30.77 3.20
C ASP A 96 26.45 -31.12 3.08
N GLN A 97 25.56 -30.40 3.77
CA GLN A 97 24.12 -30.65 3.79
C GLN A 97 23.30 -29.69 2.91
N ILE A 98 23.90 -28.58 2.43
CA ILE A 98 23.20 -27.54 1.64
C ILE A 98 22.54 -28.12 0.39
N LEU A 99 23.25 -28.95 -0.36
CA LEU A 99 22.74 -29.48 -1.64
C LEU A 99 21.53 -30.39 -1.46
N GLU A 100 21.52 -31.24 -0.43
CA GLU A 100 20.38 -32.11 -0.14
C GLU A 100 19.16 -31.29 0.26
N ARG A 101 19.37 -30.29 1.12
CA ARG A 101 18.31 -29.41 1.62
C ARG A 101 17.72 -28.52 0.52
N VAL A 102 18.54 -27.92 -0.35
CA VAL A 102 18.04 -27.15 -1.50
C VAL A 102 17.31 -28.05 -2.50
N ARG A 103 17.77 -29.29 -2.71
CA ARG A 103 17.05 -30.25 -3.57
C ARG A 103 15.69 -30.61 -3.00
N SER A 104 15.58 -30.77 -1.68
CA SER A 104 14.31 -31.10 -1.05
C SER A 104 13.30 -29.96 -1.22
N LEU A 105 13.74 -28.70 -1.18
CA LEU A 105 12.89 -27.49 -1.28
C LEU A 105 12.43 -27.11 -2.69
N LYS A 106 12.95 -27.75 -3.75
CA LYS A 106 12.74 -27.31 -5.15
C LYS A 106 11.28 -27.27 -5.61
N ARG A 107 10.36 -27.88 -4.87
CA ARG A 107 8.93 -27.94 -5.22
C ARG A 107 8.04 -27.14 -4.26
N GLU A 108 8.61 -26.58 -3.21
CA GLU A 108 7.86 -25.84 -2.21
C GLU A 108 7.82 -24.35 -2.53
N VAL A 109 6.60 -23.80 -2.57
CA VAL A 109 6.33 -22.37 -2.76
C VAL A 109 5.76 -21.75 -1.49
N ASP A 110 5.21 -22.58 -0.60
CA ASP A 110 4.64 -22.15 0.68
C ASP A 110 5.75 -21.98 1.74
N PRO A 111 5.87 -20.81 2.38
CA PRO A 111 6.96 -20.53 3.31
C PRO A 111 6.85 -21.32 4.64
N LEU A 112 5.66 -21.73 5.06
CA LEU A 112 5.50 -22.59 6.23
C LEU A 112 5.98 -24.02 5.92
N ALA A 113 5.64 -24.55 4.75
CA ALA A 113 6.13 -25.84 4.27
C ALA A 113 7.66 -25.86 4.10
N ILE A 114 8.25 -24.75 3.61
CA ILE A 114 9.71 -24.58 3.54
C ILE A 114 10.33 -24.69 4.93
N LEU A 115 9.76 -24.01 5.94
CA LEU A 115 10.27 -24.08 7.31
C LEU A 115 10.12 -25.46 7.95
N ALA A 116 8.98 -26.13 7.79
CA ALA A 116 8.79 -27.48 8.32
C ALA A 116 9.85 -28.46 7.78
N ARG A 117 10.11 -28.39 6.46
CA ARG A 117 11.17 -29.17 5.80
C ARG A 117 12.58 -28.80 6.26
N LEU A 118 12.86 -27.51 6.45
CA LEU A 118 14.15 -27.04 6.95
C LEU A 118 14.41 -27.47 8.40
N ARG A 119 13.36 -27.53 9.25
CA ARG A 119 13.43 -28.04 10.62
C ARG A 119 13.56 -29.57 10.71
N GLY A 120 13.33 -30.29 9.62
CA GLY A 120 13.32 -31.75 9.62
C GLY A 120 12.03 -32.35 10.19
N GLU A 121 10.98 -31.55 10.35
CA GLU A 121 9.65 -32.02 10.72
C GLU A 121 8.99 -32.56 9.44
N GLY A 122 9.11 -33.87 9.24
CA GLY A 122 8.31 -34.57 8.24
C GLY A 122 6.83 -34.41 8.61
N VAL A 123 6.09 -33.68 7.78
CA VAL A 123 4.62 -33.78 7.75
C VAL A 123 4.32 -35.24 7.39
N THR A 124 3.95 -36.02 8.41
CA THR A 124 3.38 -37.36 8.28
C THR A 124 1.97 -37.28 7.74
#